data_AF-A0AAU6V6F7-F1
#
_entry.id   AF-A0AAU6V6F7-F1
#
_cell.length_a   1.000
_cell.length_b   1.000
_cell.length_c   1.000
_cell.angle_alpha   90.00
_cell.angle_beta   90.00
_cell.angle_gamma   90.00
#
_symmetry.space_group_name_H-M   'P 1'
#
loop_
_entity.id
_entity.type
_entity.pdbx_description
1 polymer ?
#
loop_
_entity_poly.entity_id
_entity_poly.type
_entity_poly.pdbx_seq_one_letter_code
_entity_poly.pdbx_strand_id
1 'polypeptide(L)'
;MKKILMLAAAFLLLPLAATAAQYKEGVHYTVVSEGPASAKPEITEFFSFYCPHCYNFEKNVIPKLKARLPEGVAFEQNHVDFIGREMGVEMSRAFATAEVLKVSDKVNHAMFSAIQDKKQHFTNRDDIKAIFVANGVDPKQFDSAANSFMVNSMVANMKRNTENAKISGVPALVVNGKYRVETGAIKSYDEMLDIAIYLTQLK
;
A
#
# COMPACT_ATOMS: atom_id res chain seq x y z
N MET A 1 19.35 70.09 -4.57
CA MET A 1 18.65 69.36 -3.49
C MET A 1 17.15 69.44 -3.78
N LYS A 2 16.40 68.32 -3.70
CA LYS A 2 14.98 68.13 -4.16
C LYS A 2 14.78 67.68 -5.61
N LYS A 3 15.30 66.51 -6.02
CA LYS A 3 14.74 65.70 -7.15
C LYS A 3 15.03 64.19 -6.97
N ILE A 4 15.15 63.71 -5.73
CA ILE A 4 15.33 62.28 -5.42
C ILE A 4 14.21 61.88 -4.46
N LEU A 5 12.99 61.85 -4.98
CA LEU A 5 11.80 61.34 -4.30
C LEU A 5 10.75 61.20 -5.39
N MET A 6 10.61 59.98 -5.90
CA MET A 6 9.51 59.45 -6.75
C MET A 6 10.09 58.42 -7.73
N LEU A 7 10.67 57.33 -7.22
CA LEU A 7 10.84 56.09 -7.99
C LEU A 7 10.99 54.89 -7.04
N ALA A 8 10.06 54.75 -6.08
CA ALA A 8 10.10 53.67 -5.08
C ALA A 8 8.69 53.14 -4.75
N ALA A 9 7.85 52.95 -5.77
CA ALA A 9 6.47 52.48 -5.55
C ALA A 9 5.95 51.52 -6.65
N ALA A 10 6.80 50.67 -7.23
CA ALA A 10 6.38 49.75 -8.30
C ALA A 10 6.90 48.31 -8.16
N PHE A 11 7.30 47.85 -6.96
CA PHE A 11 7.89 46.51 -6.80
C PHE A 11 7.18 45.57 -5.82
N LEU A 12 5.90 45.80 -5.50
CA LEU A 12 5.15 44.94 -4.56
C LEU A 12 3.82 44.47 -5.15
N LEU A 13 3.89 43.84 -6.33
CA LEU A 13 2.88 42.89 -6.79
C LEU A 13 3.61 41.66 -7.34
N LEU A 14 4.34 40.97 -6.47
CA LEU A 14 4.60 39.54 -6.69
C LEU A 14 3.23 38.87 -6.62
N PRO A 15 2.75 38.22 -7.69
CA PRO A 15 1.59 37.35 -7.52
C PRO A 15 2.03 36.28 -6.52
N LEU A 16 1.33 36.18 -5.39
CA LEU A 16 1.30 34.93 -4.66
C LEU A 16 0.86 33.91 -5.70
N ALA A 17 1.81 33.12 -6.21
CA ALA A 17 1.50 31.92 -6.94
C ALA A 17 0.73 31.06 -5.93
N ALA A 18 -0.59 31.17 -5.95
CA ALA A 18 -1.46 30.20 -5.35
C ALA A 18 -1.05 28.89 -6.01
N THR A 19 -0.26 28.08 -5.32
CA THR A 19 0.00 26.70 -5.71
C THR A 19 -1.36 26.04 -5.66
N ALA A 20 -2.06 26.01 -6.79
CA ALA A 20 -3.26 25.21 -6.93
C ALA A 20 -2.88 23.81 -6.47
N ALA A 21 -3.67 23.22 -5.56
CA ALA A 21 -3.44 21.87 -5.11
C ALA A 21 -3.30 20.97 -6.34
N GLN A 22 -2.10 20.38 -6.52
CA GLN A 22 -1.75 19.58 -7.69
C GLN A 22 -2.75 18.43 -7.88
N TYR A 23 -3.27 17.90 -6.77
CA TYR A 23 -4.26 16.85 -6.73
C TYR A 23 -5.50 17.27 -5.96
N LYS A 24 -6.67 16.88 -6.47
CA LYS A 24 -8.00 17.26 -5.98
C LYS A 24 -8.77 16.04 -5.45
N GLU A 25 -9.41 16.21 -4.30
CA GLU A 25 -10.37 15.24 -3.75
C GLU A 25 -11.52 14.99 -4.74
N GLY A 26 -12.02 13.74 -4.78
CA GLY A 26 -13.07 13.29 -5.70
C GLY A 26 -12.60 13.08 -7.14
N VAL A 27 -11.34 13.46 -7.45
CA VAL A 27 -10.71 13.22 -8.75
C VAL A 27 -9.52 12.28 -8.61
N HIS A 28 -8.56 12.63 -7.75
CA HIS A 28 -7.28 11.92 -7.60
C HIS A 28 -7.22 11.07 -6.33
N TYR A 29 -8.01 11.44 -5.32
CA TYR A 29 -8.12 10.70 -4.08
C TYR A 29 -9.49 10.92 -3.44
N THR A 30 -9.86 10.02 -2.52
CA THR A 30 -11.08 10.10 -1.71
C THR A 30 -10.71 10.03 -0.24
N VAL A 31 -11.38 10.84 0.59
CA VAL A 31 -11.29 10.72 2.05
C VAL A 31 -12.16 9.55 2.51
N VAL A 32 -11.53 8.50 3.03
CA VAL A 32 -12.22 7.25 3.45
C VAL A 32 -12.45 7.18 4.96
N SER A 33 -11.83 8.06 5.73
CA SER A 33 -11.98 8.16 7.20
C SER A 33 -12.27 9.59 7.62
N GLU A 34 -13.27 9.77 8.50
CA GLU A 34 -13.59 11.05 9.13
C GLU A 34 -12.68 11.36 10.34
N GLY A 35 -11.96 10.35 10.84
CA GLY A 35 -11.02 10.50 11.95
C GLY A 35 -9.75 11.31 11.59
N PRO A 36 -8.88 11.59 12.57
CA PRO A 36 -7.57 12.16 12.29
C PRO A 36 -6.77 11.20 11.41
N ALA A 37 -5.90 11.76 10.55
CA ALA A 37 -4.91 10.96 9.87
C ALA A 37 -3.98 10.26 10.87
N SER A 38 -3.25 9.25 10.41
CA SER A 38 -2.27 8.53 11.21
C SER A 38 -1.26 9.48 11.87
N ALA A 39 -0.88 9.19 13.11
CA ALA A 39 0.04 10.03 13.88
C ALA A 39 1.44 10.14 13.22
N LYS A 40 1.84 9.09 12.50
CA LYS A 40 3.04 9.06 11.65
C LYS A 40 2.60 8.88 10.20
N PRO A 41 3.21 9.60 9.24
CA PRO A 41 2.88 9.42 7.84
C PRO A 41 3.15 7.99 7.37
N GLU A 42 2.23 7.44 6.58
CA GLU A 42 2.34 6.08 6.05
C GLU A 42 1.64 5.95 4.70
N ILE A 43 2.12 5.03 3.88
CA ILE A 43 1.47 4.57 2.66
C ILE A 43 1.22 3.07 2.82
N THR A 44 -0.04 2.67 2.77
CA THR A 44 -0.45 1.27 2.83
C THR A 44 -0.92 0.79 1.47
N GLU A 45 -0.27 -0.24 0.93
CA GLU A 45 -0.76 -0.96 -0.25
C GLU A 45 -1.76 -2.05 0.17
N PHE A 46 -2.92 -2.06 -0.48
CA PHE A 46 -3.86 -3.16 -0.44
C PHE A 46 -3.66 -4.03 -1.67
N PHE A 47 -3.42 -5.32 -1.46
CA PHE A 47 -3.03 -6.23 -2.54
C PHE A 47 -3.56 -7.65 -2.33
N SER A 48 -3.45 -8.49 -3.35
CA SER A 48 -3.68 -9.93 -3.23
C SER A 48 -2.65 -10.72 -4.03
N PHE A 49 -2.19 -11.86 -3.51
CA PHE A 49 -1.35 -12.79 -4.28
C PHE A 49 -2.04 -13.31 -5.55
N TYR A 50 -3.37 -13.35 -5.56
CA TYR A 50 -4.16 -13.76 -6.72
C TYR A 50 -4.34 -12.67 -7.78
N CYS A 51 -3.93 -11.43 -7.51
CA CYS A 51 -4.12 -10.29 -8.39
C CYS A 51 -2.91 -10.09 -9.34
N PRO A 52 -3.09 -10.21 -10.67
CA PRO A 52 -1.98 -10.04 -11.63
C PRO A 52 -1.38 -8.64 -11.62
N HIS A 53 -2.21 -7.60 -11.47
CA HIS A 53 -1.74 -6.22 -11.36
C HIS A 53 -0.90 -5.98 -10.11
N CYS A 54 -1.25 -6.62 -9.00
CA CYS A 54 -0.53 -6.57 -7.75
C CYS A 54 0.84 -7.25 -7.88
N TYR A 55 0.92 -8.34 -8.65
CA TYR A 55 2.22 -8.96 -8.94
C TYR A 55 3.13 -8.06 -9.79
N ASN A 56 2.56 -7.39 -10.79
CA ASN A 56 3.31 -6.37 -11.53
C ASN A 56 3.72 -5.20 -10.62
N PHE A 57 2.84 -4.80 -9.70
CA PHE A 57 3.11 -3.73 -8.72
C PHE A 57 4.28 -4.11 -7.80
N GLU A 58 4.27 -5.32 -7.24
CA GLU A 58 5.34 -5.90 -6.43
C GLU A 58 6.69 -5.86 -7.16
N LYS A 59 6.72 -6.31 -8.42
CA LYS A 59 7.96 -6.37 -9.22
C LYS A 59 8.49 -5.00 -9.64
N ASN A 60 7.60 -4.12 -10.09
CA ASN A 60 8.00 -2.96 -10.89
C ASN A 60 7.70 -1.60 -10.24
N VAL A 61 6.83 -1.56 -9.22
CA VAL A 61 6.35 -0.31 -8.61
C VAL A 61 6.82 -0.19 -7.16
N ILE A 62 6.74 -1.24 -6.35
CA ILE A 62 7.21 -1.19 -4.95
C ILE A 62 8.69 -0.79 -4.84
N PRO A 63 9.63 -1.32 -5.66
CA PRO A 63 11.03 -0.88 -5.59
C PRO A 63 11.18 0.62 -5.85
N LYS A 64 10.41 1.17 -6.79
CA LYS A 64 10.39 2.62 -7.08
C LYS A 64 9.79 3.41 -5.92
N LEU A 65 8.69 2.94 -5.34
CA LEU A 65 8.06 3.59 -4.18
C LEU A 65 9.03 3.64 -3.00
N LYS A 66 9.65 2.51 -2.64
CA LYS A 66 10.62 2.44 -1.54
C LYS A 66 11.81 3.39 -1.78
N ALA A 67 12.29 3.51 -3.02
CA ALA A 67 13.38 4.43 -3.37
C ALA A 67 12.98 5.92 -3.33
N ARG A 68 11.68 6.23 -3.40
CA ARG A 68 11.13 7.60 -3.44
C ARG A 68 10.44 8.00 -2.13
N LEU A 69 10.42 7.11 -1.15
CA LEU A 69 9.68 7.30 0.10
C LEU A 69 10.28 8.49 0.87
N PRO A 70 9.49 9.53 1.22
CA PRO A 70 10.02 10.64 1.99
C PRO A 70 10.50 10.20 3.37
N GLU A 71 11.44 10.95 3.95
CA GLU A 71 11.96 10.65 5.29
C GLU A 71 10.84 10.60 6.33
N GLY A 72 10.84 9.54 7.15
CA GLY A 72 9.87 9.34 8.22
C GLY A 72 8.50 8.80 7.77
N VAL A 73 8.27 8.59 6.47
CA VAL A 73 7.06 7.93 5.95
C VAL A 73 7.26 6.41 5.99
N ALA A 74 6.32 5.68 6.57
CA ALA A 74 6.31 4.21 6.54
C ALA A 74 5.66 3.67 5.26
N PHE A 75 6.08 2.49 4.81
CA PHE A 75 5.38 1.74 3.76
C PHE A 75 4.97 0.38 4.31
N GLU A 76 3.68 0.08 4.23
CA GLU A 76 3.08 -1.14 4.74
C GLU A 76 2.27 -1.83 3.64
N GLN A 77 2.09 -3.15 3.77
CA GLN A 77 1.24 -3.93 2.87
C GLN A 77 0.11 -4.62 3.66
N ASN A 78 -1.06 -4.67 3.04
CA ASN A 78 -2.29 -5.20 3.61
C ASN A 78 -2.95 -6.17 2.61
N HIS A 79 -2.84 -7.47 2.85
CA HIS A 79 -3.45 -8.47 1.97
C HIS A 79 -4.99 -8.47 2.12
N VAL A 80 -5.72 -8.42 1.00
CA VAL A 80 -7.19 -8.49 0.97
C VAL A 80 -7.69 -9.93 0.84
N ASP A 81 -8.79 -10.25 1.49
CA ASP A 81 -9.36 -11.61 1.52
C ASP A 81 -10.53 -11.82 0.53
N PHE A 82 -11.03 -10.78 -0.13
CA PHE A 82 -12.16 -10.87 -1.06
C PHE A 82 -11.81 -11.49 -2.43
N ILE A 83 -10.52 -11.74 -2.71
CA ILE A 83 -10.06 -12.44 -3.92
C ILE A 83 -9.60 -13.85 -3.54
N GLY A 84 -10.06 -14.86 -4.29
CA GLY A 84 -9.69 -16.27 -4.07
C GLY A 84 -10.68 -17.07 -3.20
N ARG A 85 -11.88 -16.53 -2.94
CA ARG A 85 -12.93 -17.17 -2.11
C ARG A 85 -12.37 -17.53 -0.72
N GLU A 86 -12.60 -18.74 -0.23
CA GLU A 86 -12.09 -19.23 1.06
C GLU A 86 -10.57 -19.16 1.17
N MET A 87 -9.86 -19.37 0.05
CA MET A 87 -8.40 -19.26 0.03
C MET A 87 -7.90 -17.81 0.18
N GLY A 88 -8.76 -16.80 -0.01
CA GLY A 88 -8.39 -15.40 0.23
C GLY A 88 -7.97 -15.16 1.68
N VAL A 89 -8.71 -15.73 2.64
CA VAL A 89 -8.39 -15.65 4.08
C VAL A 89 -7.10 -16.39 4.39
N GLU A 90 -6.89 -17.58 3.81
CA GLU A 90 -5.66 -18.36 4.00
C GLU A 90 -4.45 -17.68 3.34
N MET A 91 -4.62 -16.92 2.25
CA MET A 91 -3.55 -16.11 1.66
C MET A 91 -3.20 -14.88 2.52
N SER A 92 -4.20 -14.23 3.13
CA SER A 92 -3.94 -13.20 4.15
C SER A 92 -3.19 -13.79 5.35
N ARG A 93 -3.55 -15.00 5.79
CA ARG A 93 -2.83 -15.73 6.83
C ARG A 93 -1.40 -16.06 6.41
N ALA A 94 -1.19 -16.47 5.15
CA ALA A 94 0.14 -16.72 4.61
C ALA A 94 1.01 -15.46 4.68
N PHE A 95 0.51 -14.32 4.20
CA PHE A 95 1.21 -13.04 4.28
C PHE A 95 1.59 -12.68 5.73
N ALA A 96 0.62 -12.74 6.66
CA ALA A 96 0.90 -12.47 8.09
C ALA A 96 1.89 -13.48 8.72
N THR A 97 1.86 -14.74 8.28
CA THR A 97 2.81 -15.76 8.75
C THR A 97 4.22 -15.45 8.26
N ALA A 98 4.37 -14.99 7.02
CA ALA A 98 5.66 -14.58 6.48
C ALA A 98 6.24 -13.37 7.23
N GLU A 99 5.40 -12.40 7.60
CA GLU A 99 5.78 -11.25 8.43
C GLU A 99 6.27 -11.69 9.82
N VAL A 100 5.50 -12.52 10.52
CA VAL A 100 5.85 -13.02 11.87
C VAL A 100 7.15 -13.83 11.85
N LEU A 101 7.35 -14.64 10.82
CA LEU A 101 8.57 -15.43 10.64
C LEU A 101 9.73 -14.61 10.03
N LYS A 102 9.50 -13.36 9.63
CA LYS A 102 10.49 -12.47 8.99
C LYS A 102 11.08 -13.06 7.69
N VAL A 103 10.22 -13.66 6.87
CA VAL A 103 10.59 -14.31 5.59
C VAL A 103 9.83 -13.74 4.39
N SER A 104 9.16 -12.60 4.55
CA SER A 104 8.30 -11.96 3.54
C SER A 104 8.97 -11.77 2.19
N ASP A 105 10.18 -11.22 2.13
CA ASP A 105 10.88 -10.94 0.87
C ASP A 105 10.98 -12.19 -0.04
N LYS A 106 11.27 -13.35 0.56
CA LYS A 106 11.42 -14.62 -0.17
C LYS A 106 10.07 -15.27 -0.44
N VAL A 107 9.23 -15.35 0.60
CA VAL A 107 7.98 -16.10 0.53
C VAL A 107 6.92 -15.38 -0.30
N ASN A 108 6.81 -14.06 -0.22
CA ASN A 108 5.86 -13.29 -1.01
C ASN A 108 6.17 -13.42 -2.51
N HIS A 109 7.44 -13.30 -2.90
CA HIS A 109 7.86 -13.52 -4.28
C HIS A 109 7.55 -14.94 -4.76
N ALA A 110 7.86 -15.96 -3.94
CA ALA A 110 7.58 -17.35 -4.27
C ALA A 110 6.08 -17.63 -4.39
N MET A 111 5.26 -17.05 -3.52
CA MET A 111 3.81 -17.18 -3.54
C MET A 111 3.21 -16.57 -4.81
N PHE A 112 3.61 -15.33 -5.13
CA PHE A 112 3.21 -14.69 -6.37
C PHE A 112 3.64 -15.50 -7.59
N SER A 113 4.89 -15.97 -7.67
CA SER A 113 5.35 -16.76 -8.82
C SER A 113 4.60 -18.09 -8.95
N ALA A 114 4.33 -18.77 -7.83
CA ALA A 114 3.54 -20.01 -7.83
C ALA A 114 2.15 -19.79 -8.43
N ILE A 115 1.46 -18.71 -8.02
CA ILE A 115 0.09 -18.41 -8.49
C ILE A 115 0.10 -17.83 -9.91
N GLN A 116 0.93 -16.82 -10.17
CA GLN A 116 0.87 -16.00 -11.37
C GLN A 116 1.66 -16.58 -12.54
N ASP A 117 2.86 -17.11 -12.31
CA ASP A 117 3.70 -17.68 -13.37
C ASP A 117 3.38 -19.16 -13.57
N LYS A 118 3.41 -19.94 -12.48
CA LYS A 118 3.26 -21.40 -12.53
C LYS A 118 1.81 -21.87 -12.56
N LYS A 119 0.85 -20.95 -12.37
CA LYS A 119 -0.59 -21.24 -12.35
C LYS A 119 -0.96 -22.36 -11.36
N GLN A 120 -0.22 -22.47 -10.27
CA GLN A 120 -0.47 -23.45 -9.24
C GLN A 120 -1.83 -23.15 -8.59
N HIS A 121 -2.67 -24.17 -8.47
CA HIS A 121 -3.95 -24.07 -7.80
C HIS A 121 -3.79 -24.44 -6.32
N PHE A 122 -4.13 -23.51 -5.44
CA PHE A 122 -4.11 -23.72 -4.00
C PHE A 122 -5.53 -24.02 -3.55
N THR A 123 -5.68 -25.09 -2.79
CA THR A 123 -6.97 -25.60 -2.32
C THR A 123 -7.06 -25.65 -0.81
N ASN A 124 -5.92 -25.62 -0.12
CA ASN A 124 -5.85 -25.72 1.33
C ASN A 124 -4.54 -25.10 1.88
N ARG A 125 -4.39 -25.14 3.21
CA ARG A 125 -3.22 -24.60 3.91
C ARG A 125 -1.94 -25.40 3.67
N ASP A 126 -2.02 -26.70 3.41
CA ASP A 126 -0.82 -27.52 3.14
C ASP A 126 -0.17 -27.12 1.81
N ASP A 127 -0.96 -26.71 0.80
CA ASP A 127 -0.43 -26.15 -0.44
C ASP A 127 0.39 -24.87 -0.17
N ILE A 128 -0.10 -24.00 0.73
CA ILE A 128 0.60 -22.79 1.18
C ILE A 128 1.89 -23.17 1.93
N LYS A 129 1.78 -24.09 2.88
CA LYS A 129 2.91 -24.58 3.69
C LYS A 129 4.03 -25.13 2.81
N ALA A 130 3.70 -25.84 1.73
CA ALA A 130 4.69 -26.36 0.79
C ALA A 130 5.56 -25.24 0.18
N ILE A 131 4.98 -24.06 -0.09
CA ILE A 131 5.75 -22.88 -0.55
C ILE A 131 6.71 -22.40 0.54
N PHE A 132 6.26 -22.30 1.79
CA PHE A 132 7.12 -21.90 2.91
C PHE A 132 8.29 -22.87 3.10
N VAL A 133 8.01 -24.19 3.09
CA VAL A 133 9.02 -25.25 3.25
C VAL A 133 10.01 -25.25 2.10
N ALA A 134 9.54 -25.14 0.85
CA ALA A 134 10.41 -25.01 -0.32
C ALA A 134 11.31 -23.76 -0.26
N ASN A 135 10.94 -22.77 0.56
CA ASN A 135 11.70 -21.56 0.80
C ASN A 135 12.46 -21.56 2.13
N GLY A 136 12.61 -22.72 2.78
CA GLY A 136 13.52 -22.92 3.92
C GLY A 136 12.89 -22.68 5.29
N VAL A 137 11.57 -22.56 5.38
CA VAL A 137 10.86 -22.48 6.67
C VAL A 137 10.63 -23.89 7.21
N ASP A 138 10.95 -24.10 8.48
CA ASP A 138 10.66 -25.38 9.14
C ASP A 138 9.13 -25.63 9.19
N PRO A 139 8.65 -26.83 8.84
CA PRO A 139 7.22 -27.14 8.83
C PRO A 139 6.51 -26.87 10.16
N LYS A 140 7.16 -27.14 11.30
CA LYS A 140 6.57 -26.91 12.63
C LYS A 140 6.56 -25.44 12.99
N GLN A 141 7.58 -24.68 12.57
CA GLN A 141 7.58 -23.22 12.71
C GLN A 141 6.43 -22.57 11.93
N PHE A 142 6.19 -23.03 10.69
CA PHE A 142 5.03 -22.59 9.92
C PHE A 142 3.72 -22.89 10.68
N ASP A 143 3.51 -24.14 11.11
CA ASP A 143 2.27 -24.52 11.80
C ASP A 143 2.06 -23.71 13.09
N SER A 144 3.13 -23.49 13.85
CA SER A 144 3.08 -22.71 15.08
C SER A 144 2.75 -21.24 14.81
N ALA A 145 3.41 -20.62 13.84
CA ALA A 145 3.19 -19.22 13.50
C ALA A 145 1.81 -19.00 12.87
N ALA A 146 1.41 -19.81 11.90
CA ALA A 146 0.13 -19.67 11.18
C ALA A 146 -1.10 -19.79 12.09
N ASN A 147 -0.98 -20.53 13.19
CA ASN A 147 -2.04 -20.69 14.21
C ASN A 147 -1.87 -19.75 15.41
N SER A 148 -0.84 -18.91 15.43
CA SER A 148 -0.56 -18.02 16.56
C SER A 148 -1.61 -16.92 16.72
N PHE A 149 -1.77 -16.43 17.94
CA PHE A 149 -2.61 -15.26 18.23
C PHE A 149 -2.18 -14.04 17.41
N MET A 150 -0.88 -13.82 17.23
CA MET A 150 -0.34 -12.71 16.46
C MET A 150 -0.82 -12.75 15.00
N VAL A 151 -0.68 -13.90 14.32
CA VAL A 151 -1.15 -14.05 12.94
C VAL A 151 -2.67 -13.88 12.85
N ASN A 152 -3.43 -14.45 13.78
CA ASN A 152 -4.88 -14.26 13.80
C ASN A 152 -5.29 -12.78 13.97
N SER A 153 -4.58 -12.04 14.83
CA SER A 153 -4.79 -10.60 15.01
C SER A 153 -4.45 -9.80 13.74
N MET A 154 -3.33 -10.10 13.09
CA MET A 154 -2.93 -9.46 11.83
C MET A 154 -3.95 -9.71 10.72
N VAL A 155 -4.46 -10.93 10.57
CA VAL A 155 -5.50 -11.26 9.57
C VAL A 155 -6.78 -10.46 9.84
N ALA A 156 -7.25 -10.43 11.10
CA ALA A 156 -8.42 -9.65 11.47
C ALA A 156 -8.21 -8.14 11.24
N ASN A 157 -7.01 -7.63 11.49
CA ASN A 157 -6.64 -6.25 11.23
C ASN A 157 -6.66 -5.94 9.74
N MET A 158 -6.09 -6.80 8.90
CA MET A 158 -6.08 -6.59 7.45
C MET A 158 -7.48 -6.54 6.85
N LYS A 159 -8.38 -7.42 7.32
CA LYS A 159 -9.78 -7.39 6.93
C LYS A 159 -10.45 -6.06 7.32
N ARG A 160 -10.32 -5.67 8.59
CA ARG A 160 -10.89 -4.40 9.09
C ARG A 160 -10.34 -3.18 8.36
N ASN A 161 -9.04 -3.16 8.07
CA ASN A 161 -8.41 -2.08 7.30
C ASN A 161 -9.02 -1.99 5.90
N THR A 162 -9.24 -3.13 5.24
CA THR A 162 -9.87 -3.23 3.91
C THR A 162 -11.29 -2.64 3.93
N GLU A 163 -12.08 -3.02 4.93
CA GLU A 163 -13.45 -2.53 5.13
C GLU A 163 -13.49 -1.03 5.43
N ASN A 164 -12.67 -0.57 6.39
CA ASN A 164 -12.61 0.85 6.79
C ASN A 164 -12.18 1.76 5.65
N ALA A 165 -11.20 1.33 4.85
CA ALA A 165 -10.75 2.08 3.69
C ALA A 165 -11.65 1.89 2.44
N LYS A 166 -12.77 1.16 2.59
CA LYS A 166 -13.76 0.90 1.53
C LYS A 166 -13.11 0.33 0.27
N ILE A 167 -12.14 -0.57 0.44
CA ILE A 167 -11.37 -1.14 -0.67
C ILE A 167 -12.23 -2.17 -1.40
N SER A 168 -12.49 -1.89 -2.68
CA SER A 168 -13.26 -2.76 -3.58
C SER A 168 -12.44 -3.30 -4.75
N GLY A 169 -11.16 -2.95 -4.83
CA GLY A 169 -10.24 -3.36 -5.89
C GLY A 169 -8.79 -3.18 -5.49
N VAL A 170 -7.88 -3.88 -6.18
CA VAL A 170 -6.44 -3.90 -5.88
C VAL A 170 -5.62 -3.90 -7.19
N PRO A 171 -4.36 -3.40 -7.19
CA PRO A 171 -3.69 -2.74 -6.07
C PRO A 171 -4.33 -1.38 -5.76
N ALA A 172 -4.39 -1.03 -4.48
CA ALA A 172 -4.88 0.26 -4.02
C ALA A 172 -3.94 0.84 -2.96
N LEU A 173 -3.80 2.17 -2.95
CA LEU A 173 -2.98 2.86 -1.95
C LEU A 173 -3.87 3.70 -1.04
N VAL A 174 -3.66 3.57 0.26
CA VAL A 174 -4.25 4.44 1.27
C VAL A 174 -3.12 5.13 2.02
N VAL A 175 -3.21 6.45 2.12
CA VAL A 175 -2.20 7.29 2.73
C VAL A 175 -2.74 7.83 4.04
N ASN A 176 -1.89 7.75 5.07
CA ASN A 176 -2.15 8.17 6.44
C ASN A 176 -3.47 7.61 7.02
N GLY A 177 -3.85 6.39 6.64
CA GLY A 177 -5.11 5.74 7.03
C GLY A 177 -6.39 6.48 6.60
N LYS A 178 -6.29 7.49 5.73
CA LYS A 178 -7.37 8.45 5.48
C LYS A 178 -7.63 8.75 4.02
N TYR A 179 -6.59 8.83 3.18
CA TYR A 179 -6.72 9.22 1.78
C TYR A 179 -6.49 8.03 0.87
N ARG A 180 -7.54 7.54 0.22
CA ARG A 180 -7.42 6.48 -0.79
C ARG A 180 -7.15 7.12 -2.15
N VAL A 181 -6.08 6.69 -2.83
CA VAL A 181 -5.79 7.13 -4.20
C VAL A 181 -6.86 6.57 -5.15
N GLU A 182 -7.43 7.43 -6.00
CA GLU A 182 -8.42 7.03 -7.00
C GLU A 182 -7.73 6.58 -8.29
N THR A 183 -8.10 5.40 -8.78
CA THR A 183 -7.50 4.82 -9.99
C THR A 183 -8.16 5.27 -11.28
N GLY A 184 -9.35 5.90 -11.21
CA GLY A 184 -10.11 6.29 -12.40
C GLY A 184 -9.51 7.45 -13.19
N ALA A 185 -8.74 8.33 -12.53
CA ALA A 185 -8.15 9.52 -13.16
C ALA A 185 -6.65 9.40 -13.46
N ILE A 186 -5.98 8.36 -12.95
CA ILE A 186 -4.53 8.17 -13.15
C ILE A 186 -4.23 7.55 -14.51
N LYS A 187 -3.10 7.95 -15.09
CA LYS A 187 -2.61 7.51 -16.39
C LYS A 187 -1.48 6.48 -16.28
N SER A 188 -0.88 6.36 -15.09
CA SER A 188 0.24 5.45 -14.85
C SER A 188 0.40 5.12 -13.36
N TYR A 189 1.16 4.06 -13.06
CA TYR A 189 1.57 3.78 -11.67
C TYR A 189 2.52 4.86 -11.12
N ASP A 190 3.33 5.52 -11.95
CA ASP A 190 4.18 6.60 -11.46
C ASP A 190 3.34 7.79 -10.98
N GLU A 191 2.25 8.14 -11.68
CA GLU A 191 1.29 9.16 -11.23
C GLU A 191 0.55 8.73 -9.96
N MET A 192 0.20 7.44 -9.82
CA MET A 192 -0.35 6.91 -8.57
C MET A 192 0.62 7.13 -7.39
N LEU A 193 1.92 6.89 -7.59
CA LEU A 193 2.94 7.13 -6.57
C LEU A 193 3.11 8.62 -6.27
N ASP A 194 3.06 9.48 -7.28
CA ASP A 194 3.15 10.94 -7.10
C ASP A 194 2.00 11.46 -6.23
N ILE A 195 0.77 10.98 -6.48
CA ILE A 195 -0.40 11.30 -5.65
C ILE A 195 -0.19 10.76 -4.25
N ALA A 196 0.24 9.51 -4.09
CA ALA A 196 0.44 8.92 -2.77
C ALA A 196 1.47 9.70 -1.94
N ILE A 197 2.60 10.08 -2.54
CA ILE A 197 3.65 10.88 -1.90
C ILE A 197 3.17 12.30 -1.58
N TYR A 198 2.38 12.92 -2.45
CA TYR A 198 1.75 14.20 -2.13
C TYR A 198 0.84 14.09 -0.90
N LEU A 199 0.03 13.04 -0.82
CA LEU A 199 -0.92 12.83 0.27
C LEU A 199 -0.23 12.60 1.63
N THR A 200 1.02 12.15 1.67
CA THR A 200 1.73 11.97 2.97
C THR A 200 1.94 13.30 3.68
N GLN A 201 1.89 14.42 2.97
CA GLN A 201 2.04 15.77 3.51
C GLN A 201 0.73 16.32 4.09
N LEU A 202 -0.41 15.67 3.83
CA LEU A 202 -1.72 16.06 4.33
C LEU A 202 -1.99 15.42 5.71
N LYS A 203 -2.66 16.17 6.58
CA LYS A 203 -3.04 15.77 7.95
C LYS A 203 -4.55 15.63 8.10
#